data_AF-R5PPA9-F1
#
_entry.id   AF-R5PPA9-F1
#
_cell.length_a   1.000
_cell.length_b   1.000
_cell.length_c   1.000
_cell.angle_alpha   90.00
_cell.angle_beta   90.00
_cell.angle_gamma   90.00
#
_symmetry.space_group_name_H-M   'P 1'
#
loop_
_entity.id
_entity.type
_entity.pdbx_description
1 polymer ?
#
loop_
_entity_poly.entity_id
_entity_poly.type
_entity_poly.pdbx_seq_one_letter_code
_entity_poly.pdbx_strand_id
1 'polypeptide(L)'
;MNSKKSILLLFVAASSLAASAQSLCLSQGEVTVVHSSANTGNMVFGSNSLTIEGKQYTLDNGTTLEVTKNGIDDNTVNIAYNGTAAKVTVAGNIARYLTVNASAANVSILASADLQQPVAYNLSGTSTNGSFYMDGKYAATLNLNNLSLTNADSAAINIQDGKHITIVMNGNNSLADGTGKLNNACLYVNGHTTFKGTGSLTVLGNTKHGITGDEHMVIEDGTINITSLGDGLHVSEYFKQTGGNLTIKSTSDGIDVGFKGVNKGTKDTYAQNGFAFFEGGTINITSTGDATKGIKADSTIVVSGANITVNNSGNAIFDTTDNDISSSAALKTGGQLTVTSGSLSLTSTGAGGKGINAKGDISIEGGEVYVITTGSVWTYGNDDTKPHGTKTDGNIYLKGGKIFVAASANSGAAFKTDFVFSISGGTIMGIGGKGSKPTANTQTYNTYSGVNVKASQALTYNGVSFTIPSIYNNSSAKVLVSGGK
;
A
#
# COMPACT_ATOMS: atom_id res chain seq x y z
N MET A 1 33.99 36.81 40.63
CA MET A 1 32.58 37.20 40.88
C MET A 1 31.69 36.15 40.23
N ASN A 2 31.23 35.17 40.99
CA ASN A 2 30.32 34.14 40.48
C ASN A 2 28.89 34.63 40.67
N SER A 3 28.26 35.03 39.57
CA SER A 3 26.83 35.37 39.53
C SER A 3 26.00 34.11 39.76
N LYS A 4 25.56 33.89 41.01
CA LYS A 4 24.43 33.00 41.28
C LYS A 4 23.19 33.69 40.75
N LYS A 5 22.68 33.23 39.61
CA LYS A 5 21.41 33.69 39.06
C LYS A 5 20.29 32.92 39.76
N SER A 6 19.53 33.65 40.58
CA SER A 6 18.36 33.13 41.30
C SER A 6 17.20 32.92 40.33
N ILE A 7 16.73 31.69 40.20
CA ILE A 7 15.42 31.37 39.61
C ILE A 7 14.37 31.65 40.69
N LEU A 8 13.46 32.59 40.43
CA LEU A 8 12.37 32.95 41.34
C LEU A 8 11.21 31.96 41.15
N LEU A 9 11.02 31.03 42.09
CA LEU A 9 9.82 30.18 42.16
C LEU A 9 8.76 30.87 43.02
N LEU A 10 7.65 31.29 42.41
CA LEU A 10 6.49 31.81 43.12
C LEU A 10 5.51 30.66 43.38
N PHE A 11 5.51 30.11 44.60
CA PHE A 11 4.49 29.16 45.05
C PHE A 11 3.28 29.94 45.58
N VAL A 12 2.19 29.99 44.82
CA VAL A 12 0.89 30.46 45.33
C VAL A 12 0.15 29.25 45.91
N ALA A 13 0.13 29.15 47.24
CA ALA A 13 -0.74 28.22 47.94
C ALA A 13 -2.17 28.78 47.92
N ALA A 14 -3.07 28.13 47.18
CA ALA A 14 -4.51 28.42 47.19
C ALA A 14 -5.29 27.23 47.76
N SER A 15 -6.04 27.52 48.81
CA SER A 15 -6.91 26.64 49.59
C SER A 15 -8.11 26.10 48.81
N SER A 16 -8.36 24.79 49.00
CA SER A 16 -9.65 24.07 48.84
C SER A 16 -10.59 24.54 47.73
N LEU A 17 -10.29 24.15 46.50
CA LEU A 17 -11.22 24.08 45.37
C LEU A 17 -11.01 22.69 44.74
N ALA A 18 -12.09 22.04 44.29
CA ALA A 18 -12.04 20.70 43.70
C ALA A 18 -10.81 20.56 42.80
N ALA A 19 -9.83 19.75 43.23
CA ALA A 19 -8.56 19.61 42.54
C ALA A 19 -8.81 18.85 41.24
N SER A 20 -9.05 19.58 40.15
CA SER A 20 -8.94 19.01 38.80
C SER A 20 -7.53 18.44 38.68
N ALA A 21 -7.38 17.25 38.08
CA ALA A 21 -6.08 16.68 37.78
C ALA A 21 -5.19 17.72 37.10
N GLN A 22 -3.99 17.91 37.62
CA GLN A 22 -2.99 18.85 37.09
C GLN A 22 -1.84 18.05 36.50
N SER A 23 -1.21 18.60 35.47
CA SER A 23 -0.01 18.02 34.86
C SER A 23 1.14 19.02 34.96
N LEU A 24 2.32 18.51 35.29
CA LEU A 24 3.55 19.28 35.23
C LEU A 24 4.18 19.11 33.84
N CYS A 25 4.26 20.20 33.10
CA CYS A 25 4.90 20.26 31.80
C CYS A 25 6.33 20.78 31.98
N LEU A 26 7.33 20.02 31.54
CA LEU A 26 8.72 20.45 31.46
C LEU A 26 9.12 20.56 29.99
N SER A 27 9.47 21.77 29.53
CA SER A 27 9.84 22.01 28.14
C SER A 27 11.30 22.42 27.98
N GLN A 28 11.96 21.86 26.96
CA GLN A 28 13.32 22.18 26.53
C GLN A 28 13.34 22.29 24.99
N GLY A 29 13.41 23.52 24.49
CA GLY A 29 13.23 23.79 23.06
C GLY A 29 11.84 23.34 22.58
N GLU A 30 11.81 22.55 21.51
CA GLU A 30 10.57 22.08 20.89
C GLU A 30 9.92 20.87 21.59
N VAL A 31 10.59 20.31 22.61
CA VAL A 31 10.12 19.11 23.31
C VAL A 31 9.56 19.47 24.68
N THR A 32 8.32 19.07 24.95
CA THR A 32 7.64 19.15 26.25
C THR A 32 7.39 17.74 26.76
N VAL A 33 7.80 17.44 28.00
CA VAL A 33 7.36 16.22 28.71
C VAL A 33 6.28 16.59 29.71
N VAL A 34 5.18 15.84 29.70
CA VAL A 34 4.00 16.07 30.54
C VAL A 34 3.90 14.96 31.58
N HIS A 35 4.18 15.31 32.83
CA HIS A 35 4.04 14.43 33.98
C HIS A 35 2.66 14.62 34.62
N SER A 36 1.77 13.66 34.41
CA SER A 36 0.44 13.65 35.03
C SER A 36 0.56 13.52 36.55
N SER A 37 -0.21 14.30 37.31
CA SER A 37 -0.26 14.17 38.79
C SER A 37 -0.56 12.76 39.30
N ALA A 38 -1.17 11.90 38.48
CA ALA A 38 -1.37 10.49 38.81
C ALA A 38 -0.05 9.68 38.86
N ASN A 39 0.96 10.09 38.09
CA ASN A 39 2.19 9.34 37.86
C ASN A 39 3.47 10.04 38.37
N THR A 40 3.48 11.38 38.46
CA THR A 40 4.67 12.22 38.77
C THR A 40 5.45 11.73 39.99
N GLY A 41 4.78 11.20 41.01
CA GLY A 41 5.41 10.66 42.21
C GLY A 41 6.35 11.67 42.88
N ASN A 42 7.49 11.19 43.38
CA ASN A 42 8.52 12.04 43.97
C ASN A 42 9.37 12.72 42.88
N MET A 43 9.48 14.05 42.95
CA MET A 43 10.43 14.83 42.16
C MET A 43 11.74 14.99 42.92
N VAL A 44 12.85 14.58 42.32
CA VAL A 44 14.18 14.61 42.97
C VAL A 44 15.05 15.68 42.31
N PHE A 45 15.41 16.71 43.07
CA PHE A 45 16.30 17.78 42.62
C PHE A 45 17.77 17.43 42.89
N GLY A 46 18.60 17.53 41.86
CA GLY A 46 20.05 17.53 41.93
C GLY A 46 20.63 18.95 41.90
N SER A 47 21.94 19.07 41.72
CA SER A 47 22.63 20.37 41.66
C SER A 47 22.19 21.21 40.45
N ASN A 48 21.98 20.58 39.30
CA ASN A 48 21.46 21.20 38.07
C ASN A 48 20.55 20.25 37.29
N SER A 49 19.83 19.40 38.01
CA SER A 49 18.94 18.40 37.40
C SER A 49 17.66 18.23 38.19
N LEU A 50 16.63 17.77 37.48
CA LEU A 50 15.36 17.37 38.05
C LEU A 50 15.07 15.96 37.54
N THR A 51 14.74 15.04 38.44
CA THR A 51 14.32 13.68 38.07
C THR A 51 12.86 13.50 38.40
N ILE A 52 12.07 13.09 37.40
CA ILE A 52 10.63 12.84 37.50
C ILE A 52 10.35 11.54 36.76
N GLU A 53 9.62 10.62 37.37
CA GLU A 53 9.32 9.29 36.78
C GLU A 53 10.58 8.55 36.28
N GLY A 54 11.72 8.75 36.94
CA GLY A 54 13.01 8.17 36.54
C GLY A 54 13.66 8.80 35.30
N LYS A 55 13.02 9.77 34.63
CA LYS A 55 13.67 10.60 33.61
C LYS A 55 14.42 11.72 34.32
N GLN A 56 15.73 11.79 34.08
CA GLN A 56 16.55 12.91 34.51
C GLN A 56 16.58 14.00 33.43
N TYR A 57 16.30 15.23 33.83
CA TYR A 57 16.39 16.44 33.05
C TYR A 57 17.56 17.28 33.54
N THR A 58 18.41 17.74 32.63
CA THR A 58 19.37 18.80 32.93
C THR A 58 18.62 20.12 32.90
N LEU A 59 18.70 20.92 33.96
CA LEU A 59 18.06 22.23 34.01
C LEU A 59 19.00 23.28 33.40
N ASP A 60 18.52 24.08 32.47
CA ASP A 60 19.29 25.19 31.87
C ASP A 60 18.40 26.41 31.63
N ASN A 61 18.96 27.47 31.04
CA ASN A 61 18.20 28.70 30.76
C ASN A 61 17.07 28.52 29.74
N GLY A 62 17.07 27.44 28.95
CA GLY A 62 16.01 27.10 28.01
C GLY A 62 14.93 26.20 28.60
N THR A 63 15.10 25.76 29.85
CA THR A 63 14.18 24.86 30.53
C THR A 63 13.04 25.66 31.17
N THR A 64 11.80 25.28 30.87
CA THR A 64 10.59 25.88 31.46
C THR A 64 9.73 24.82 32.14
N LEU A 65 9.10 25.19 33.24
CA LEU A 65 8.15 24.36 33.96
C LEU A 65 6.81 25.09 34.05
N GLU A 66 5.73 24.41 33.68
CA GLU A 66 4.37 24.93 33.73
C GLU A 66 3.43 23.88 34.31
N VAL A 67 2.51 24.30 35.18
CA VAL A 67 1.43 23.44 35.65
C VAL A 67 0.19 23.75 34.85
N THR A 68 -0.36 22.76 34.16
CA THR A 68 -1.55 22.93 33.32
C THR A 68 -2.67 21.98 33.74
N LYS A 69 -3.90 22.31 33.35
CA LYS A 69 -5.05 21.40 33.47
C LYS A 69 -5.09 20.33 32.37
N ASN A 70 -4.33 20.54 31.30
CA ASN A 70 -4.34 19.65 30.15
C ASN A 70 -3.30 18.55 30.36
N GLY A 71 -3.72 17.29 30.23
CA GLY A 71 -2.83 16.15 30.23
C GLY A 71 -2.46 15.72 28.82
N ILE A 72 -1.69 14.64 28.78
CA ILE A 72 -1.54 13.75 27.64
C ILE A 72 -1.84 12.34 28.15
N ASP A 73 -2.46 11.51 27.33
CA ASP A 73 -2.69 10.11 27.69
C ASP A 73 -1.35 9.39 27.89
N ASP A 74 -1.34 8.40 28.78
CA ASP A 74 -0.16 7.56 29.00
C ASP A 74 0.29 6.90 27.69
N ASN A 75 1.60 6.65 27.58
CA ASN A 75 2.21 5.96 26.43
C ASN A 75 2.02 6.69 25.08
N THR A 76 1.81 8.01 25.13
CA THR A 76 1.52 8.82 23.94
C THR A 76 2.61 9.86 23.68
N VAL A 77 2.85 10.13 22.40
CA VAL A 77 3.64 11.26 21.92
C VAL A 77 2.81 12.05 20.91
N ASN A 78 2.58 13.34 21.15
CA ASN A 78 1.94 14.24 20.20
C ASN A 78 3.00 15.04 19.44
N ILE A 79 2.91 15.04 18.10
CA ILE A 79 3.75 15.81 17.20
C ILE A 79 2.85 16.77 16.41
N ALA A 80 3.02 18.07 16.64
CA ALA A 80 2.26 19.13 15.99
C ALA A 80 3.16 19.96 15.08
N TYR A 81 3.00 19.79 13.77
CA TYR A 81 3.70 20.56 12.74
C TYR A 81 3.02 21.91 12.51
N ASN A 82 3.81 22.98 12.43
CA ASN A 82 3.33 24.32 12.13
C ASN A 82 4.34 25.06 11.24
N GLY A 83 4.15 24.94 9.92
CA GLY A 83 5.03 25.55 8.93
C GLY A 83 6.43 24.94 8.99
N THR A 84 7.41 25.72 9.44
CA THR A 84 8.83 25.29 9.48
C THR A 84 9.25 24.72 10.84
N ALA A 85 8.32 24.53 11.78
CA ALA A 85 8.60 24.01 13.11
C ALA A 85 7.69 22.81 13.45
N ALA A 86 8.10 22.00 14.42
CA ALA A 86 7.30 20.94 15.00
C ALA A 86 7.46 20.92 16.53
N LYS A 87 6.34 20.95 17.26
CA LYS A 87 6.34 20.78 18.72
C LYS A 87 6.07 19.32 19.07
N VAL A 88 6.86 18.75 19.97
CA VAL A 88 6.72 17.37 20.43
C VAL A 88 6.32 17.36 21.91
N THR A 89 5.22 16.68 22.24
CA THR A 89 4.73 16.51 23.62
C THR A 89 4.75 15.04 23.99
N VAL A 90 5.46 14.66 25.04
CA VAL A 90 5.71 13.26 25.44
C VAL A 90 5.04 12.98 26.79
N ALA A 91 4.37 11.83 26.91
CA ALA A 91 3.88 11.35 28.20
C ALA A 91 5.04 11.00 29.15
N GLY A 92 5.01 11.54 30.36
CA GLY A 92 6.09 11.40 31.35
C GLY A 92 6.45 9.96 31.69
N ASN A 93 5.45 9.08 31.72
CA ASN A 93 5.59 7.66 32.07
C ASN A 93 6.48 6.86 31.11
N ILE A 94 6.65 7.33 29.87
CA ILE A 94 7.54 6.70 28.86
C ILE A 94 8.78 7.54 28.53
N ALA A 95 8.85 8.80 28.97
CA ALA A 95 9.87 9.75 28.54
C ALA A 95 11.31 9.30 28.81
N ARG A 96 11.55 8.49 29.85
CA ARG A 96 12.87 7.91 30.15
C ARG A 96 13.38 6.90 29.12
N TYR A 97 12.49 6.33 28.33
CA TYR A 97 12.82 5.33 27.32
C TYR A 97 12.92 5.90 25.91
N LEU A 98 12.61 7.19 25.72
CA LEU A 98 12.61 7.83 24.42
C LEU A 98 13.80 8.77 24.29
N THR A 99 14.48 8.68 23.15
CA THR A 99 15.36 9.74 22.65
C THR A 99 14.56 10.52 21.61
N VAL A 100 14.23 11.77 21.93
CA VAL A 100 13.39 12.64 21.11
C VAL A 100 14.23 13.80 20.59
N ASN A 101 14.31 13.93 19.27
CA ASN A 101 14.96 15.04 18.60
C ASN A 101 13.94 15.77 17.74
N ALA A 102 13.83 17.08 17.92
CA ALA A 102 13.03 17.96 17.07
C ALA A 102 13.88 19.18 16.71
N SER A 103 14.07 19.40 15.41
CA SER A 103 14.81 20.54 14.87
C SER A 103 14.10 21.04 13.62
N ALA A 104 13.71 22.32 13.62
CA ALA A 104 12.73 22.83 12.66
C ALA A 104 11.49 21.90 12.63
N ALA A 105 11.04 21.48 11.45
CA ALA A 105 9.95 20.52 11.30
C ALA A 105 10.44 19.06 11.11
N ASN A 106 11.66 18.73 11.52
CA ASN A 106 12.19 17.36 11.43
C ASN A 106 12.18 16.71 12.81
N VAL A 107 11.45 15.60 12.95
CA VAL A 107 11.28 14.88 14.21
C VAL A 107 11.81 13.47 14.08
N SER A 108 12.65 13.05 15.04
CA SER A 108 13.17 11.68 15.15
C SER A 108 12.99 11.18 16.58
N ILE A 109 12.40 9.98 16.72
CA ILE A 109 12.16 9.34 18.01
C ILE A 109 12.71 7.93 18.02
N LEU A 110 13.62 7.64 18.95
CA LEU A 110 14.14 6.29 19.17
C LEU A 110 13.60 5.77 20.51
N ALA A 111 12.88 4.65 20.46
CA ALA A 111 12.42 3.94 21.65
C ALA A 111 13.44 2.86 22.06
N SER A 112 13.86 2.89 23.32
CA SER A 112 14.74 1.87 23.91
C SER A 112 14.08 0.48 23.87
N ALA A 113 14.90 -0.57 23.77
CA ALA A 113 14.46 -1.96 23.95
C ALA A 113 13.82 -2.22 25.33
N ASP A 114 14.15 -1.39 26.33
CA ASP A 114 13.57 -1.48 27.67
C ASP A 114 12.11 -0.97 27.74
N LEU A 115 11.63 -0.28 26.70
CA LEU A 115 10.23 0.11 26.59
C LEU A 115 9.39 -1.07 26.12
N GLN A 116 8.99 -1.91 27.06
CA GLN A 116 8.29 -3.17 26.78
C GLN A 116 6.78 -3.02 26.59
N GLN A 117 6.36 -1.97 25.88
CA GLN A 117 4.96 -1.64 25.65
C GLN A 117 4.77 -0.77 24.40
N PRO A 118 3.58 -0.77 23.79
CA PRO A 118 3.30 0.05 22.62
C PRO A 118 3.31 1.56 22.92
N VAL A 119 3.68 2.34 21.91
CA VAL A 119 3.59 3.81 21.91
C VAL A 119 2.62 4.29 20.84
N ALA A 120 1.78 5.27 21.20
CA ALA A 120 0.94 5.98 20.26
C ALA A 120 1.59 7.31 19.84
N TYR A 121 1.95 7.44 18.57
CA TYR A 121 2.49 8.65 17.96
C TYR A 121 1.36 9.38 17.21
N ASN A 122 0.98 10.56 17.68
CA ASN A 122 -0.10 11.36 17.10
C ASN A 122 0.49 12.51 16.29
N LEU A 123 0.42 12.44 14.96
CA LEU A 123 0.98 13.44 14.06
C LEU A 123 -0.15 14.33 13.52
N SER A 124 0.05 15.64 13.56
CA SER A 124 -0.96 16.62 13.14
C SER A 124 -0.32 17.88 12.59
N GLY A 125 -1.12 18.69 11.88
CA GLY A 125 -0.69 19.99 11.37
C GLY A 125 0.06 19.89 10.05
N THR A 126 0.80 20.94 9.69
CA THR A 126 1.36 21.06 8.33
C THR A 126 2.82 21.47 8.33
N SER A 127 3.61 20.88 7.42
CA SER A 127 4.94 21.36 7.07
C SER A 127 5.27 21.06 5.61
N THR A 128 5.89 22.01 4.92
CA THR A 128 6.39 21.86 3.54
C THR A 128 7.84 21.39 3.48
N ASN A 129 8.51 21.31 4.64
CA ASN A 129 9.88 20.82 4.75
C ASN A 129 10.09 20.18 6.14
N GLY A 130 9.35 19.11 6.38
CA GLY A 130 9.37 18.38 7.63
C GLY A 130 9.39 16.88 7.42
N SER A 131 9.74 16.15 8.47
CA SER A 131 9.85 14.71 8.45
C SER A 131 9.48 14.09 9.79
N PHE A 132 9.11 12.82 9.74
CA PHE A 132 9.00 11.97 10.92
C PHE A 132 9.82 10.70 10.73
N TYR A 133 10.69 10.43 11.69
CA TYR A 133 11.46 9.21 11.79
C TYR A 133 11.17 8.52 13.12
N MET A 134 11.02 7.20 13.11
CA MET A 134 11.05 6.41 14.35
C MET A 134 11.74 5.05 14.21
N ASP A 135 12.36 4.58 15.29
CA ASP A 135 12.76 3.18 15.51
C ASP A 135 12.38 2.75 16.93
N GLY A 136 12.11 1.47 17.09
CA GLY A 136 11.66 0.85 18.33
C GLY A 136 11.87 -0.66 18.31
N LYS A 137 11.37 -1.32 19.35
CA LYS A 137 11.47 -2.79 19.52
C LYS A 137 10.12 -3.42 19.91
N TYR A 138 9.05 -2.63 19.91
CA TYR A 138 7.68 -3.01 20.27
C TYR A 138 6.69 -2.44 19.27
N ALA A 139 5.49 -3.02 19.18
CA ALA A 139 4.46 -2.52 18.28
C ALA A 139 4.13 -1.04 18.55
N ALA A 140 3.75 -0.29 17.52
CA ALA A 140 3.42 1.12 17.64
C ALA A 140 2.16 1.49 16.87
N THR A 141 1.50 2.57 17.30
CA THR A 141 0.40 3.18 16.54
C THR A 141 0.83 4.56 16.06
N LEU A 142 0.63 4.84 14.78
CA LEU A 142 0.82 6.15 14.16
C LEU A 142 -0.54 6.72 13.77
N ASN A 143 -1.05 7.68 14.53
CA ASN A 143 -2.30 8.37 14.21
C ASN A 143 -1.99 9.60 13.34
N LEU A 144 -2.46 9.60 12.10
CA LEU A 144 -2.38 10.74 11.20
C LEU A 144 -3.66 11.58 11.36
N ASN A 145 -3.54 12.76 11.95
CA ASN A 145 -4.66 13.60 12.37
C ASN A 145 -4.67 14.93 11.58
N ASN A 146 -5.28 14.92 10.40
CA ASN A 146 -5.21 16.05 9.45
C ASN A 146 -3.78 16.53 9.18
N LEU A 147 -2.86 15.57 9.00
CA LEU A 147 -1.44 15.81 8.77
C LEU A 147 -1.18 16.17 7.30
N SER A 148 -0.45 17.24 7.02
CA SER A 148 0.16 17.47 5.71
C SER A 148 1.67 17.62 5.85
N LEU A 149 2.43 16.63 5.42
CA LEU A 149 3.88 16.57 5.62
C LEU A 149 4.62 16.37 4.28
N THR A 150 5.37 17.38 3.87
CA THR A 150 6.31 17.29 2.75
C THR A 150 7.73 17.28 3.29
N ASN A 151 8.54 16.30 2.88
CA ASN A 151 9.98 16.32 3.06
C ASN A 151 10.63 16.60 1.72
N ALA A 152 11.41 17.68 1.57
CA ALA A 152 12.03 18.03 0.30
C ALA A 152 13.28 17.19 -0.04
N ASP A 153 13.88 16.56 0.96
CA ASP A 153 15.18 15.88 0.85
C ASP A 153 15.04 14.36 0.91
N SER A 154 14.07 13.88 1.68
CA SER A 154 13.92 12.46 2.01
C SER A 154 12.45 11.98 2.02
N ALA A 155 12.16 10.84 2.64
CA ALA A 155 10.81 10.34 2.90
C ALA A 155 10.07 11.27 3.87
N ALA A 156 8.77 11.44 3.68
CA ALA A 156 7.94 12.20 4.63
C ALA A 156 7.88 11.48 5.99
N ILE A 157 7.66 10.17 5.94
CA ILE A 157 7.65 9.30 7.12
C ILE A 157 8.55 8.08 6.88
N ASN A 158 9.45 7.83 7.82
CA ASN A 158 10.38 6.70 7.80
C ASN A 158 10.33 5.94 9.13
N ILE A 159 9.76 4.74 9.12
CA ILE A 159 9.61 3.88 10.29
C ILE A 159 10.55 2.69 10.14
N GLN A 160 11.60 2.67 10.96
CA GLN A 160 12.62 1.62 10.97
C GLN A 160 12.31 0.50 11.96
N ASP A 161 11.28 0.68 12.78
CA ASP A 161 10.80 -0.34 13.70
C ASP A 161 10.30 -1.57 12.92
N GLY A 162 10.94 -2.71 13.16
CA GLY A 162 10.61 -4.00 12.54
C GLY A 162 9.44 -4.73 13.18
N LYS A 163 8.71 -4.11 14.12
CA LYS A 163 7.50 -4.67 14.75
C LYS A 163 6.23 -4.25 14.00
N HIS A 164 5.08 -4.63 14.54
CA HIS A 164 3.79 -4.27 13.95
C HIS A 164 3.46 -2.80 14.18
N ILE A 165 3.31 -2.07 13.08
CA ILE A 165 2.94 -0.67 13.02
C ILE A 165 1.49 -0.54 12.54
N THR A 166 0.64 0.04 13.36
CA THR A 166 -0.74 0.40 12.97
C THR A 166 -0.79 1.87 12.58
N ILE A 167 -1.14 2.17 11.33
CA ILE A 167 -1.36 3.53 10.84
C ILE A 167 -2.87 3.81 10.84
N VAL A 168 -3.30 4.78 11.65
CA VAL A 168 -4.69 5.19 11.76
C VAL A 168 -4.88 6.52 11.03
N MET A 169 -5.72 6.53 10.01
CA MET A 169 -6.02 7.72 9.22
C MET A 169 -7.25 8.44 9.79
N ASN A 170 -7.03 9.60 10.40
CA ASN A 170 -8.08 10.48 10.91
C ASN A 170 -8.11 11.79 10.11
N GLY A 171 -9.28 12.15 9.60
CA GLY A 171 -9.42 13.33 8.74
C GLY A 171 -8.70 13.17 7.40
N ASN A 172 -8.17 14.27 6.86
CA ASN A 172 -7.49 14.27 5.56
C ASN A 172 -5.98 14.44 5.71
N ASN A 173 -5.23 13.43 5.30
CA ASN A 173 -3.77 13.40 5.46
C ASN A 173 -3.08 13.42 4.09
N SER A 174 -1.92 14.08 4.01
CA SER A 174 -1.09 14.11 2.81
C SER A 174 0.39 14.00 3.13
N LEU A 175 1.09 13.16 2.37
CA LEU A 175 2.54 12.96 2.44
C LEU A 175 3.15 13.21 1.06
N ALA A 176 4.29 13.88 1.02
CA ALA A 176 5.08 14.05 -0.20
C ALA A 176 6.58 13.93 0.11
N ASP A 177 7.32 13.14 -0.67
CA ASP A 177 8.77 13.08 -0.57
C ASP A 177 9.47 14.03 -1.54
N GLY A 178 10.78 14.13 -1.36
CA GLY A 178 11.66 14.91 -2.21
C GLY A 178 11.75 14.32 -3.60
N THR A 179 12.41 15.04 -4.51
CA THR A 179 12.73 14.56 -5.87
C THR A 179 14.13 13.92 -5.95
N GLY A 180 14.88 13.94 -4.84
CA GLY A 180 16.24 13.39 -4.73
C GLY A 180 16.28 11.91 -4.33
N LYS A 181 17.18 11.15 -4.96
CA LYS A 181 17.29 9.67 -4.83
C LYS A 181 17.86 9.15 -3.50
N LEU A 182 17.73 9.87 -2.39
CA LEU A 182 18.24 9.40 -1.09
C LEU A 182 17.37 8.29 -0.47
N ASN A 183 16.14 8.12 -0.96
CA ASN A 183 15.14 7.21 -0.37
C ASN A 183 14.28 6.59 -1.46
N ASN A 184 13.76 5.40 -1.17
CA ASN A 184 13.02 4.59 -2.14
C ASN A 184 11.50 4.75 -2.03
N ALA A 185 10.96 5.44 -1.02
CA ALA A 185 9.52 5.65 -0.84
C ALA A 185 9.19 6.92 -0.06
N CYS A 186 7.96 7.44 -0.23
CA CYS A 186 7.45 8.58 0.53
C CYS A 186 7.04 8.21 1.96
N LEU A 187 6.39 7.05 2.10
CA LEU A 187 6.15 6.39 3.38
C LEU A 187 6.87 5.04 3.36
N TYR A 188 7.82 4.87 4.27
CA TYR A 188 8.53 3.62 4.45
C TYR A 188 8.25 3.02 5.83
N VAL A 189 7.96 1.72 5.86
CA VAL A 189 7.80 0.95 7.10
C VAL A 189 8.60 -0.35 7.00
N ASN A 190 9.56 -0.53 7.91
CA ASN A 190 10.36 -1.74 7.98
C ASN A 190 9.54 -2.94 8.47
N GLY A 191 8.72 -2.76 9.50
CA GLY A 191 7.90 -3.83 10.08
C GLY A 191 6.56 -4.09 9.39
N HIS A 192 5.76 -4.97 10.00
CA HIS A 192 4.40 -5.26 9.55
C HIS A 192 3.53 -4.02 9.63
N THR A 193 2.69 -3.75 8.62
CA THR A 193 1.89 -2.52 8.57
C THR A 193 0.41 -2.81 8.44
N THR A 194 -0.42 -2.17 9.26
CA THR A 194 -1.89 -2.16 9.11
C THR A 194 -2.40 -0.73 8.95
N PHE A 195 -3.11 -0.46 7.86
CA PHE A 195 -3.83 0.80 7.64
C PHE A 195 -5.30 0.63 8.05
N LYS A 196 -5.79 1.55 8.89
CA LYS A 196 -7.20 1.59 9.31
C LYS A 196 -7.68 3.03 9.57
N GLY A 197 -8.95 3.16 9.92
CA GLY A 197 -9.60 4.44 10.17
C GLY A 197 -10.28 4.98 8.92
N THR A 198 -11.37 5.72 9.09
CA THR A 198 -12.24 6.15 7.99
C THR A 198 -11.75 7.40 7.25
N GLY A 199 -10.60 7.96 7.65
CA GLY A 199 -9.99 9.13 7.03
C GLY A 199 -9.35 8.83 5.67
N SER A 200 -8.68 9.83 5.12
CA SER A 200 -7.94 9.73 3.86
C SER A 200 -6.44 9.97 4.04
N LEU A 201 -5.65 9.34 3.17
CA LEU A 201 -4.21 9.53 3.02
C LEU A 201 -3.87 9.69 1.54
N THR A 202 -3.34 10.86 1.17
CA THR A 202 -2.76 11.11 -0.16
C THR A 202 -1.24 11.00 -0.09
N VAL A 203 -0.62 10.19 -0.95
CA VAL A 203 0.82 9.97 -0.99
C VAL A 203 1.37 10.35 -2.36
N LEU A 204 2.36 11.25 -2.37
CA LEU A 204 3.10 11.66 -3.55
C LEU A 204 4.53 11.13 -3.47
N GLY A 205 4.78 9.99 -4.11
CA GLY A 205 6.10 9.38 -4.29
C GLY A 205 6.83 9.98 -5.50
N ASN A 206 7.39 11.17 -5.32
CA ASN A 206 8.09 11.96 -6.33
C ASN A 206 9.48 11.42 -6.69
N THR A 207 10.10 10.61 -5.82
CA THR A 207 11.41 9.99 -6.13
C THR A 207 11.27 8.60 -6.74
N LYS A 208 10.48 7.74 -6.11
CA LYS A 208 10.32 6.34 -6.52
C LYS A 208 8.97 5.81 -6.05
N HIS A 209 8.92 4.93 -5.06
CA HIS A 209 7.67 4.29 -4.64
C HIS A 209 6.78 5.25 -3.84
N GLY A 210 5.47 5.03 -3.85
CA GLY A 210 4.56 5.73 -2.94
C GLY A 210 4.78 5.25 -1.51
N ILE A 211 4.41 3.99 -1.26
CA ILE A 211 4.54 3.34 0.05
C ILE A 211 5.37 2.06 -0.11
N THR A 212 6.35 1.86 0.76
CA THR A 212 7.12 0.62 0.86
C THR A 212 6.97 -0.01 2.23
N GLY A 213 6.65 -1.30 2.24
CA GLY A 213 6.65 -2.16 3.43
C GLY A 213 7.63 -3.32 3.25
N ASP A 214 8.59 -3.46 4.17
CA ASP A 214 9.56 -4.57 4.10
C ASP A 214 9.00 -5.89 4.65
N GLU A 215 7.88 -5.85 5.37
CA GLU A 215 7.10 -7.03 5.76
C GLU A 215 5.68 -6.93 5.18
N HIS A 216 4.75 -7.72 5.68
CA HIS A 216 3.38 -7.68 5.19
C HIS A 216 2.66 -6.35 5.46
N MET A 217 1.77 -6.02 4.52
CA MET A 217 0.95 -4.81 4.54
C MET A 217 -0.52 -5.16 4.42
N VAL A 218 -1.33 -4.66 5.35
CA VAL A 218 -2.78 -4.88 5.41
C VAL A 218 -3.52 -3.55 5.34
N ILE A 219 -4.51 -3.45 4.47
CA ILE A 219 -5.46 -2.33 4.42
C ILE A 219 -6.83 -2.84 4.87
N GLU A 220 -7.29 -2.35 6.02
CA GLU A 220 -8.57 -2.72 6.61
C GLU A 220 -9.68 -1.72 6.24
N ASP A 221 -9.37 -0.43 6.24
CA ASP A 221 -10.33 0.65 5.98
C ASP A 221 -9.63 1.95 5.52
N GLY A 222 -10.42 2.97 5.20
CA GLY A 222 -9.98 4.32 4.84
C GLY A 222 -9.84 4.53 3.34
N THR A 223 -9.38 5.72 2.96
CA THR A 223 -9.15 6.08 1.54
C THR A 223 -7.69 6.43 1.32
N ILE A 224 -6.97 5.60 0.56
CA ILE A 224 -5.56 5.81 0.23
C ILE A 224 -5.42 6.15 -1.26
N ASN A 225 -4.86 7.33 -1.56
CA ASN A 225 -4.60 7.81 -2.91
C ASN A 225 -3.10 7.95 -3.12
N ILE A 226 -2.53 7.27 -4.12
CA ILE A 226 -1.09 7.25 -4.36
C ILE A 226 -0.80 7.73 -5.78
N THR A 227 0.15 8.65 -5.92
CA THR A 227 0.81 8.95 -7.20
C THR A 227 2.31 8.72 -7.04
N SER A 228 2.92 7.92 -7.91
CA SER A 228 4.33 7.51 -7.78
C SER A 228 5.07 7.39 -9.12
N LEU A 229 6.37 7.67 -9.13
CA LEU A 229 7.25 7.40 -10.28
C LEU A 229 7.65 5.92 -10.38
N GLY A 230 7.89 5.31 -9.22
CA GLY A 230 8.03 3.87 -9.06
C GLY A 230 6.66 3.24 -8.77
N ASP A 231 6.71 2.12 -8.05
CA ASP A 231 5.49 1.40 -7.71
C ASP A 231 4.60 2.19 -6.75
N GLY A 232 3.28 2.04 -6.86
CA GLY A 232 2.37 2.64 -5.89
C GLY A 232 2.57 2.06 -4.49
N LEU A 233 2.44 0.73 -4.41
CA LEU A 233 2.81 -0.08 -3.26
C LEU A 233 3.95 -1.03 -3.63
N HIS A 234 5.00 -1.06 -2.82
CA HIS A 234 6.06 -2.06 -2.91
C HIS A 234 6.14 -2.83 -1.58
N VAL A 235 5.77 -4.12 -1.59
CA VAL A 235 5.61 -4.95 -0.39
C VAL A 235 6.48 -6.19 -0.50
N SER A 236 7.33 -6.45 0.48
CA SER A 236 8.28 -7.55 0.37
C SER A 236 7.78 -8.90 0.89
N GLU A 237 6.66 -8.99 1.62
CA GLU A 237 6.15 -10.27 2.15
C GLU A 237 4.77 -10.62 1.58
N TYR A 238 3.68 -10.11 2.14
CA TYR A 238 2.35 -10.24 1.52
C TYR A 238 1.58 -8.94 1.60
N PHE A 239 0.70 -8.74 0.62
CA PHE A 239 -0.29 -7.66 0.64
C PHE A 239 -1.67 -8.24 0.90
N LYS A 240 -2.46 -7.57 1.74
CA LYS A 240 -3.87 -7.91 1.96
C LYS A 240 -4.73 -6.67 2.02
N GLN A 241 -5.86 -6.69 1.32
CA GLN A 241 -6.92 -5.70 1.48
C GLN A 241 -8.24 -6.38 1.85
N THR A 242 -8.78 -5.99 3.01
CA THR A 242 -10.07 -6.51 3.53
C THR A 242 -11.19 -5.47 3.42
N GLY A 243 -10.85 -4.19 3.26
CA GLY A 243 -11.80 -3.08 3.13
C GLY A 243 -11.13 -1.81 2.57
N GLY A 244 -11.78 -0.66 2.77
CA GLY A 244 -11.28 0.64 2.30
C GLY A 244 -11.27 0.86 0.78
N ASN A 245 -10.75 2.01 0.37
CA ASN A 245 -10.60 2.43 -1.03
C ASN A 245 -9.12 2.74 -1.32
N LEU A 246 -8.53 2.03 -2.26
CA LEU A 246 -7.16 2.23 -2.72
C LEU A 246 -7.17 2.74 -4.16
N THR A 247 -6.59 3.91 -4.41
CA THR A 247 -6.42 4.47 -5.76
C THR A 247 -4.94 4.72 -6.03
N ILE A 248 -4.40 4.16 -7.11
CA ILE A 248 -2.98 4.26 -7.47
C ILE A 248 -2.83 4.78 -8.89
N LYS A 249 -1.95 5.77 -9.06
CA LYS A 249 -1.42 6.22 -10.35
C LYS A 249 0.10 6.07 -10.34
N SER A 250 0.63 5.11 -11.07
CA SER A 250 2.07 4.81 -11.08
C SER A 250 2.64 4.90 -12.49
N THR A 251 3.93 5.25 -12.63
CA THR A 251 4.67 5.02 -13.89
C THR A 251 5.40 3.68 -13.91
N SER A 252 5.46 2.97 -12.78
CA SER A 252 5.86 1.57 -12.66
C SER A 252 4.63 0.71 -12.30
N ASP A 253 4.81 -0.37 -11.54
CA ASP A 253 3.74 -1.26 -11.12
C ASP A 253 2.76 -0.55 -10.16
N GLY A 254 1.48 -0.89 -10.19
CA GLY A 254 0.52 -0.34 -9.23
C GLY A 254 0.79 -0.90 -7.83
N ILE A 255 0.70 -2.23 -7.73
CA ILE A 255 1.05 -3.00 -6.54
C ILE A 255 2.10 -4.02 -6.95
N ASP A 256 3.29 -3.98 -6.33
CA ASP A 256 4.33 -5.00 -6.45
C ASP A 256 4.52 -5.72 -5.13
N VAL A 257 4.19 -7.02 -5.10
CA VAL A 257 4.45 -7.92 -3.97
C VAL A 257 5.59 -8.87 -4.32
N GLY A 258 6.74 -8.65 -3.70
CA GLY A 258 7.95 -9.45 -3.86
C GLY A 258 8.06 -10.57 -2.83
N PHE A 259 9.15 -11.36 -2.93
CA PHE A 259 9.56 -12.28 -1.88
C PHE A 259 10.44 -11.61 -0.82
N LYS A 260 10.19 -11.96 0.44
CA LYS A 260 11.03 -11.63 1.58
C LYS A 260 12.03 -12.75 1.80
N GLY A 261 13.29 -12.41 2.03
CA GLY A 261 14.28 -13.38 2.47
C GLY A 261 15.51 -12.68 3.03
N VAL A 262 16.49 -13.48 3.45
CA VAL A 262 17.75 -12.95 4.04
C VAL A 262 18.48 -12.03 3.06
N ASN A 263 18.39 -12.36 1.76
CA ASN A 263 18.84 -11.50 0.68
C ASN A 263 17.64 -10.99 -0.11
N LYS A 264 17.77 -9.79 -0.69
CA LYS A 264 16.76 -9.21 -1.58
C LYS A 264 16.38 -10.20 -2.70
N GLY A 265 15.08 -10.45 -2.87
CA GLY A 265 14.57 -11.37 -3.89
C GLY A 265 14.70 -12.86 -3.57
N THR A 266 15.17 -13.21 -2.36
CA THR A 266 15.09 -14.60 -1.87
C THR A 266 13.79 -14.83 -1.13
N LYS A 267 13.37 -16.09 -1.03
CA LYS A 267 12.14 -16.50 -0.34
C LYS A 267 12.48 -17.15 1.00
N ASP A 268 11.92 -16.64 2.09
CA ASP A 268 11.92 -17.28 3.40
C ASP A 268 10.91 -18.44 3.48
N THR A 269 10.72 -19.01 4.67
CA THR A 269 9.84 -20.17 4.85
C THR A 269 8.38 -19.80 5.16
N TYR A 270 8.04 -18.52 5.17
CA TYR A 270 6.66 -18.10 5.46
C TYR A 270 5.73 -18.52 4.33
N ALA A 271 4.64 -19.20 4.69
CA ALA A 271 3.78 -19.89 3.72
C ALA A 271 3.13 -18.94 2.70
N GLN A 272 2.85 -17.71 3.12
CA GLN A 272 2.14 -16.71 2.31
C GLN A 272 3.10 -15.64 1.74
N ASN A 273 4.41 -15.85 1.82
CA ASN A 273 5.39 -14.93 1.25
C ASN A 273 5.25 -14.84 -0.29
N GLY A 274 5.18 -13.61 -0.79
CA GLY A 274 4.89 -13.23 -2.17
C GLY A 274 3.40 -13.25 -2.54
N PHE A 275 2.47 -13.29 -1.57
CA PHE A 275 1.03 -13.38 -1.87
C PHE A 275 0.34 -12.01 -1.88
N ALA A 276 -0.67 -11.87 -2.74
CA ALA A 276 -1.63 -10.76 -2.65
C ALA A 276 -3.05 -11.28 -2.42
N PHE A 277 -3.71 -10.77 -1.39
CA PHE A 277 -5.08 -11.15 -0.99
C PHE A 277 -6.03 -9.96 -1.15
N PHE A 278 -7.12 -10.17 -1.87
CA PHE A 278 -8.16 -9.16 -2.12
C PHE A 278 -9.51 -9.66 -1.61
N GLU A 279 -9.74 -9.45 -0.32
CA GLU A 279 -10.88 -9.99 0.44
C GLU A 279 -12.05 -9.00 0.52
N GLY A 280 -11.81 -7.69 0.30
CA GLY A 280 -12.85 -6.67 0.25
C GLY A 280 -12.31 -5.29 -0.16
N GLY A 281 -13.19 -4.29 -0.14
CA GLY A 281 -12.87 -2.90 -0.53
C GLY A 281 -12.86 -2.66 -2.05
N THR A 282 -12.44 -1.44 -2.43
CA THR A 282 -12.30 -1.02 -3.82
C THR A 282 -10.85 -0.70 -4.14
N ILE A 283 -10.37 -1.17 -5.29
CA ILE A 283 -9.01 -0.93 -5.79
C ILE A 283 -9.10 -0.36 -7.21
N ASN A 284 -8.53 0.82 -7.43
CA ASN A 284 -8.45 1.47 -8.73
C ASN A 284 -6.99 1.77 -9.08
N ILE A 285 -6.46 1.17 -10.14
CA ILE A 285 -5.06 1.31 -10.52
C ILE A 285 -4.96 1.81 -11.95
N THR A 286 -4.13 2.82 -12.17
CA THR A 286 -3.67 3.24 -13.48
C THR A 286 -2.14 3.20 -13.51
N SER A 287 -1.57 2.42 -14.43
CA SER A 287 -0.13 2.26 -14.58
C SER A 287 0.24 2.47 -16.06
N THR A 288 1.20 3.36 -16.35
CA THR A 288 1.41 3.86 -17.73
C THR A 288 2.80 3.62 -18.33
N GLY A 289 3.76 3.09 -17.57
CA GLY A 289 5.09 2.80 -18.09
C GLY A 289 5.13 1.55 -18.98
N ASP A 290 6.17 1.44 -19.80
CA ASP A 290 6.44 0.20 -20.53
C ASP A 290 6.76 -0.94 -19.56
N ALA A 291 6.33 -2.15 -19.92
CA ALA A 291 6.48 -3.36 -19.15
C ALA A 291 5.94 -3.30 -17.71
N THR A 292 4.97 -2.44 -17.42
CA THR A 292 4.38 -2.30 -16.08
C THR A 292 3.25 -3.28 -15.80
N LYS A 293 3.04 -3.59 -14.52
CA LYS A 293 1.96 -4.42 -14.01
C LYS A 293 1.03 -3.59 -13.15
N GLY A 294 -0.27 -3.65 -13.41
CA GLY A 294 -1.22 -3.04 -12.48
C GLY A 294 -1.13 -3.71 -11.10
N ILE A 295 -1.22 -5.03 -11.08
CA ILE A 295 -1.00 -5.86 -9.89
C ILE A 295 0.04 -6.93 -10.21
N LYS A 296 1.10 -7.02 -9.40
CA LYS A 296 2.12 -8.05 -9.46
C LYS A 296 2.27 -8.72 -8.09
N ALA A 297 2.33 -10.05 -8.11
CA ALA A 297 2.76 -10.84 -6.97
C ALA A 297 3.71 -11.95 -7.42
N ASP A 298 4.84 -12.12 -6.73
CA ASP A 298 5.82 -13.14 -7.08
C ASP A 298 5.35 -14.57 -6.79
N SER A 299 4.41 -14.74 -5.85
CA SER A 299 3.70 -16.00 -5.61
C SER A 299 2.26 -15.89 -6.07
N THR A 300 1.27 -16.08 -5.18
CA THR A 300 -0.14 -16.31 -5.54
C THR A 300 -0.99 -15.05 -5.40
N ILE A 301 -1.97 -14.86 -6.28
CA ILE A 301 -3.01 -13.85 -6.13
C ILE A 301 -4.34 -14.55 -5.81
N VAL A 302 -5.01 -14.11 -4.73
CA VAL A 302 -6.31 -14.61 -4.32
C VAL A 302 -7.31 -13.46 -4.25
N VAL A 303 -8.43 -13.58 -4.97
CA VAL A 303 -9.54 -12.62 -4.91
C VAL A 303 -10.79 -13.32 -4.38
N SER A 304 -11.30 -12.84 -3.26
CA SER A 304 -12.44 -13.42 -2.55
C SER A 304 -13.51 -12.40 -2.18
N GLY A 305 -13.40 -11.12 -2.56
CA GLY A 305 -14.49 -10.17 -2.33
C GLY A 305 -14.30 -8.74 -2.82
N ALA A 306 -13.09 -8.32 -3.23
CA ALA A 306 -12.84 -6.94 -3.61
C ALA A 306 -13.40 -6.54 -5.00
N ASN A 307 -13.59 -5.23 -5.21
CA ASN A 307 -13.88 -4.63 -6.52
C ASN A 307 -12.59 -4.00 -7.07
N ILE A 308 -12.03 -4.58 -8.12
CA ILE A 308 -10.73 -4.22 -8.68
C ILE A 308 -10.91 -3.68 -10.09
N THR A 309 -10.44 -2.46 -10.34
CA THR A 309 -10.30 -1.89 -11.68
C THR A 309 -8.84 -1.58 -11.94
N VAL A 310 -8.29 -2.12 -13.04
CA VAL A 310 -6.92 -1.85 -13.48
C VAL A 310 -6.94 -1.34 -14.91
N ASN A 311 -6.33 -0.17 -15.13
CA ASN A 311 -6.06 0.41 -16.44
C ASN A 311 -4.54 0.48 -16.65
N ASN A 312 -4.00 -0.57 -17.24
CA ASN A 312 -2.58 -0.70 -17.51
C ASN A 312 -2.29 -0.36 -18.98
N SER A 313 -1.25 0.42 -19.24
CA SER A 313 -0.79 0.73 -20.59
C SER A 313 0.72 0.71 -20.68
N GLY A 314 1.25 0.26 -21.80
CA GLY A 314 2.68 0.25 -22.08
C GLY A 314 3.03 -0.93 -22.97
N ASN A 315 4.08 -0.79 -23.77
CA ASN A 315 4.58 -1.88 -24.59
C ASN A 315 5.39 -2.86 -23.75
N ALA A 316 5.57 -4.07 -24.27
CA ALA A 316 6.64 -4.93 -23.79
C ALA A 316 8.02 -4.30 -24.11
N ILE A 317 9.04 -4.71 -23.35
CA ILE A 317 10.44 -4.38 -23.57
C ILE A 317 11.27 -5.66 -23.53
N PHE A 318 12.47 -5.60 -24.09
CA PHE A 318 13.52 -6.55 -23.77
C PHE A 318 14.27 -6.02 -22.55
N ASP A 319 14.19 -6.73 -21.44
CA ASP A 319 14.96 -6.42 -20.25
C ASP A 319 16.37 -7.00 -20.43
N THR A 320 17.34 -6.11 -20.63
CA THR A 320 18.74 -6.51 -20.84
C THR A 320 19.41 -7.05 -19.58
N THR A 321 18.87 -6.76 -18.40
CA THR A 321 19.39 -7.29 -17.13
C THR A 321 18.95 -8.73 -16.94
N ASP A 322 17.69 -9.03 -17.23
CA ASP A 322 17.13 -10.39 -17.14
C ASP A 322 17.33 -11.23 -18.41
N ASN A 323 17.73 -10.59 -19.51
CA ASN A 323 17.82 -11.18 -20.85
C ASN A 323 16.51 -11.89 -21.27
N ASP A 324 15.38 -11.23 -21.00
CA ASP A 324 14.03 -11.74 -21.24
C ASP A 324 13.08 -10.61 -21.64
N ILE A 325 11.94 -10.96 -22.25
CA ILE A 325 10.88 -10.01 -22.58
C ILE A 325 10.01 -9.75 -21.35
N SER A 326 10.04 -8.51 -20.85
CA SER A 326 9.07 -8.05 -19.86
C SER A 326 7.89 -7.40 -20.57
N SER A 327 6.70 -7.91 -20.33
CA SER A 327 5.46 -7.41 -20.96
C SER A 327 4.57 -6.74 -19.95
N SER A 328 3.88 -5.67 -20.37
CA SER A 328 2.86 -5.04 -19.55
C SER A 328 1.73 -6.03 -19.22
N ALA A 329 1.16 -5.96 -18.02
CA ALA A 329 -0.06 -6.71 -17.73
C ALA A 329 -0.97 -6.02 -16.72
N ALA A 330 -2.28 -6.19 -16.84
CA ALA A 330 -3.17 -5.68 -15.79
C ALA A 330 -2.98 -6.46 -14.47
N LEU A 331 -2.81 -7.78 -14.57
CA LEU A 331 -2.51 -8.65 -13.43
C LEU A 331 -1.44 -9.68 -13.80
N LYS A 332 -0.37 -9.78 -13.00
CA LYS A 332 0.68 -10.79 -13.14
C LYS A 332 0.92 -11.51 -11.82
N THR A 333 1.05 -12.83 -11.89
CA THR A 333 1.41 -13.68 -10.76
C THR A 333 2.50 -14.67 -11.14
N GLY A 334 3.52 -14.82 -10.29
CA GLY A 334 4.55 -15.85 -10.43
C GLY A 334 4.08 -17.24 -10.00
N GLY A 335 2.89 -17.35 -9.40
CA GLY A 335 2.21 -18.57 -9.01
C GLY A 335 0.80 -18.65 -9.59
N GLN A 336 -0.15 -19.10 -8.77
CA GLN A 336 -1.55 -19.28 -9.15
C GLN A 336 -2.36 -17.98 -9.02
N LEU A 337 -3.38 -17.82 -9.87
CA LEU A 337 -4.49 -16.90 -9.64
C LEU A 337 -5.73 -17.69 -9.23
N THR A 338 -6.34 -17.34 -8.10
CA THR A 338 -7.62 -17.89 -7.64
C THR A 338 -8.64 -16.78 -7.44
N VAL A 339 -9.81 -16.90 -8.06
CA VAL A 339 -10.94 -15.96 -7.92
C VAL A 339 -12.17 -16.72 -7.46
N THR A 340 -12.62 -16.51 -6.23
CA THR A 340 -13.84 -17.15 -5.69
C THR A 340 -15.04 -16.21 -5.71
N SER A 341 -14.81 -14.90 -5.60
CA SER A 341 -15.81 -13.83 -5.59
C SER A 341 -15.16 -12.47 -5.87
N GLY A 342 -15.95 -11.39 -5.84
CA GLY A 342 -15.50 -10.04 -6.18
C GLY A 342 -15.67 -9.72 -7.67
N SER A 343 -15.19 -8.53 -8.07
CA SER A 343 -15.24 -8.05 -9.46
C SER A 343 -13.85 -7.61 -9.90
N LEU A 344 -13.41 -8.09 -11.06
CA LEU A 344 -12.15 -7.69 -11.69
C LEU A 344 -12.46 -7.08 -13.06
N SER A 345 -12.13 -5.80 -13.25
CA SER A 345 -12.15 -5.10 -14.53
C SER A 345 -10.72 -4.74 -14.93
N LEU A 346 -10.12 -5.58 -15.75
CA LEU A 346 -8.69 -5.55 -16.08
C LEU A 346 -8.47 -5.15 -17.53
N THR A 347 -7.87 -3.99 -17.76
CA THR A 347 -7.48 -3.52 -19.10
C THR A 347 -5.97 -3.44 -19.20
N SER A 348 -5.39 -4.04 -20.24
CA SER A 348 -3.98 -3.83 -20.61
C SER A 348 -3.86 -3.47 -22.09
N THR A 349 -3.29 -2.31 -22.39
CA THR A 349 -3.08 -1.85 -23.78
C THR A 349 -1.60 -1.71 -24.09
N GLY A 350 -1.19 -2.02 -25.32
CA GLY A 350 0.19 -1.88 -25.78
C GLY A 350 0.70 -3.15 -26.44
N ALA A 351 1.74 -3.03 -27.25
CA ALA A 351 2.28 -4.17 -27.97
C ALA A 351 2.77 -5.24 -26.98
N GLY A 352 2.31 -6.48 -27.14
CA GLY A 352 2.68 -7.62 -26.30
C GLY A 352 2.07 -7.66 -24.89
N GLY A 353 1.28 -6.66 -24.49
CA GLY A 353 0.68 -6.56 -23.15
C GLY A 353 -0.38 -7.64 -22.89
N LYS A 354 -0.63 -8.03 -21.63
CA LYS A 354 -1.55 -9.12 -21.25
C LYS A 354 -2.62 -8.64 -20.29
N GLY A 355 -3.83 -9.17 -20.36
CA GLY A 355 -4.81 -8.90 -19.30
C GLY A 355 -4.38 -9.57 -17.99
N ILE A 356 -4.37 -10.90 -17.99
CA ILE A 356 -3.90 -11.75 -16.90
C ILE A 356 -2.69 -12.56 -17.38
N ASN A 357 -1.61 -12.59 -16.60
CA ASN A 357 -0.40 -13.35 -16.88
C ASN A 357 0.06 -14.14 -15.63
N ALA A 358 -0.27 -15.42 -15.57
CA ALA A 358 0.15 -16.30 -14.48
C ALA A 358 1.27 -17.25 -14.91
N LYS A 359 2.18 -17.62 -14.02
CA LYS A 359 3.07 -18.77 -14.27
C LYS A 359 2.42 -20.08 -13.84
N GLY A 360 1.62 -20.07 -12.78
CA GLY A 360 0.84 -21.22 -12.30
C GLY A 360 -0.60 -21.18 -12.78
N ASP A 361 -1.40 -22.12 -12.27
CA ASP A 361 -2.80 -22.29 -12.65
C ASP A 361 -3.64 -21.02 -12.47
N ILE A 362 -4.68 -20.87 -13.28
CA ILE A 362 -5.74 -19.88 -13.12
C ILE A 362 -7.03 -20.62 -12.78
N SER A 363 -7.61 -20.36 -11.61
CA SER A 363 -8.89 -20.92 -11.17
C SER A 363 -9.90 -19.81 -10.92
N ILE A 364 -10.96 -19.75 -11.73
CA ILE A 364 -12.08 -18.81 -11.53
C ILE A 364 -13.30 -19.63 -11.13
N GLU A 365 -13.67 -19.52 -9.85
CA GLU A 365 -14.71 -20.30 -9.19
C GLU A 365 -16.01 -19.50 -9.03
N GLY A 366 -15.91 -18.16 -9.05
CA GLY A 366 -17.04 -17.24 -8.95
C GLY A 366 -16.64 -15.81 -9.29
N GLY A 367 -17.51 -14.86 -8.94
CA GLY A 367 -17.31 -13.43 -9.18
C GLY A 367 -17.54 -12.99 -10.62
N GLU A 368 -17.17 -11.74 -10.91
CA GLU A 368 -17.19 -11.15 -12.24
C GLU A 368 -15.77 -10.84 -12.70
N VAL A 369 -15.39 -11.31 -13.90
CA VAL A 369 -14.05 -11.11 -14.45
C VAL A 369 -14.18 -10.58 -15.88
N TYR A 370 -13.84 -9.31 -16.06
CA TYR A 370 -13.81 -8.61 -17.34
C TYR A 370 -12.35 -8.27 -17.68
N VAL A 371 -11.86 -8.80 -18.80
CA VAL A 371 -10.46 -8.64 -19.20
C VAL A 371 -10.39 -8.14 -20.63
N ILE A 372 -9.74 -7.01 -20.84
CA ILE A 372 -9.52 -6.40 -22.15
C ILE A 372 -8.04 -6.28 -22.43
N THR A 373 -7.64 -6.72 -23.61
CA THR A 373 -6.26 -6.57 -24.07
C THR A 373 -6.23 -6.11 -25.50
N THR A 374 -5.52 -5.01 -25.76
CA THR A 374 -5.35 -4.44 -27.10
C THR A 374 -3.87 -4.16 -27.37
N GLY A 375 -3.52 -4.05 -28.65
CA GLY A 375 -2.13 -3.88 -29.09
C GLY A 375 -1.73 -4.90 -30.14
N SER A 376 -0.51 -4.80 -30.65
CA SER A 376 0.07 -5.71 -31.63
C SER A 376 0.97 -6.76 -30.98
N VAL A 377 1.49 -7.69 -31.78
CA VAL A 377 2.67 -8.48 -31.37
C VAL A 377 3.84 -7.54 -31.13
N TRP A 378 4.64 -7.82 -30.12
CA TRP A 378 5.93 -7.17 -29.87
C TRP A 378 7.05 -8.18 -30.09
N THR A 379 8.18 -7.77 -30.66
CA THR A 379 9.28 -8.65 -31.09
C THR A 379 10.64 -8.11 -30.70
N TYR A 380 11.56 -9.01 -30.35
CA TYR A 380 12.99 -8.74 -30.19
C TYR A 380 13.81 -9.88 -30.79
N GLY A 381 14.54 -9.62 -31.89
CA GLY A 381 15.19 -10.70 -32.64
C GLY A 381 14.17 -11.74 -33.12
N ASN A 382 14.35 -12.99 -32.69
CA ASN A 382 13.44 -14.10 -32.97
C ASN A 382 12.35 -14.29 -31.91
N ASP A 383 12.46 -13.60 -30.78
CA ASP A 383 11.52 -13.72 -29.66
C ASP A 383 10.34 -12.78 -29.86
N ASP A 384 9.17 -13.22 -29.40
CA ASP A 384 7.95 -12.42 -29.46
C ASP A 384 7.13 -12.51 -28.18
N THR A 385 6.24 -11.54 -28.00
CA THR A 385 5.18 -11.66 -27.04
C THR A 385 3.89 -11.08 -27.59
N LYS A 386 2.79 -11.80 -27.32
CA LYS A 386 1.49 -11.56 -27.96
C LYS A 386 0.48 -11.03 -26.94
N PRO A 387 -0.43 -10.14 -27.37
CA PRO A 387 -1.42 -9.53 -26.51
C PRO A 387 -2.62 -10.43 -26.21
N HIS A 388 -2.38 -11.43 -25.35
CA HIS A 388 -3.38 -12.37 -24.85
C HIS A 388 -4.25 -11.76 -23.76
N GLY A 389 -5.53 -12.16 -23.73
CA GLY A 389 -6.45 -11.79 -22.64
C GLY A 389 -5.99 -12.40 -21.32
N THR A 390 -6.00 -13.72 -21.28
CA THR A 390 -5.56 -14.53 -20.15
C THR A 390 -4.50 -15.52 -20.63
N LYS A 391 -3.27 -15.39 -20.13
CA LYS A 391 -2.17 -16.33 -20.39
C LYS A 391 -1.75 -16.99 -19.09
N THR A 392 -1.48 -18.29 -19.16
CA THR A 392 -0.77 -19.00 -18.10
C THR A 392 0.20 -20.05 -18.66
N ASP A 393 1.25 -20.33 -17.88
CA ASP A 393 2.15 -21.48 -18.07
C ASP A 393 1.72 -22.70 -17.22
N GLY A 394 0.49 -22.69 -16.71
CA GLY A 394 -0.23 -23.79 -16.07
C GLY A 394 -1.63 -23.96 -16.67
N ASN A 395 -2.56 -24.51 -15.90
CA ASN A 395 -3.92 -24.81 -16.35
C ASN A 395 -4.86 -23.61 -16.20
N ILE A 396 -5.96 -23.62 -16.95
CA ILE A 396 -7.09 -22.70 -16.80
C ILE A 396 -8.33 -23.51 -16.40
N TYR A 397 -8.88 -23.22 -15.22
CA TYR A 397 -10.10 -23.82 -14.70
C TYR A 397 -11.19 -22.74 -14.55
N LEU A 398 -12.22 -22.79 -15.39
CA LEU A 398 -13.41 -21.94 -15.27
C LEU A 398 -14.53 -22.78 -14.65
N LYS A 399 -14.76 -22.60 -13.34
CA LYS A 399 -15.70 -23.38 -12.54
C LYS A 399 -16.99 -22.62 -12.21
N GLY A 400 -16.99 -21.29 -12.35
CA GLY A 400 -18.16 -20.45 -12.08
C GLY A 400 -17.96 -18.99 -12.48
N GLY A 401 -18.91 -18.13 -12.09
CA GLY A 401 -18.85 -16.69 -12.30
C GLY A 401 -19.30 -16.20 -13.68
N LYS A 402 -19.17 -14.89 -13.88
CA LYS A 402 -19.44 -14.18 -15.14
C LYS A 402 -18.12 -13.69 -15.72
N ILE A 403 -17.70 -14.26 -16.85
CA ILE A 403 -16.34 -14.11 -17.37
C ILE A 403 -16.41 -13.57 -18.81
N PHE A 404 -15.85 -12.38 -19.02
CA PHE A 404 -15.68 -11.77 -20.33
C PHE A 404 -14.20 -11.50 -20.58
N VAL A 405 -13.65 -12.05 -21.65
CA VAL A 405 -12.26 -11.81 -22.03
C VAL A 405 -12.18 -11.43 -23.51
N ALA A 406 -11.70 -10.23 -23.80
CA ALA A 406 -11.49 -9.75 -25.17
C ALA A 406 -10.00 -9.44 -25.40
N ALA A 407 -9.32 -10.34 -26.10
CA ALA A 407 -7.91 -10.23 -26.45
C ALA A 407 -7.72 -9.56 -27.81
N SER A 408 -6.49 -9.13 -28.12
CA SER A 408 -6.18 -8.38 -29.34
C SER A 408 -6.69 -9.04 -30.61
N ALA A 409 -7.18 -8.20 -31.54
CA ALA A 409 -7.92 -8.60 -32.72
C ALA A 409 -7.16 -9.49 -33.71
N ASN A 410 -5.82 -9.45 -33.74
CA ASN A 410 -5.02 -10.14 -34.76
C ASN A 410 -4.31 -11.40 -34.24
N SER A 411 -3.69 -11.30 -33.06
CA SER A 411 -2.77 -12.33 -32.53
C SER A 411 -3.17 -12.83 -31.15
N GLY A 412 -4.07 -12.14 -30.46
CA GLY A 412 -4.49 -12.50 -29.11
C GLY A 412 -5.48 -13.67 -29.11
N ALA A 413 -5.23 -14.64 -28.25
CA ALA A 413 -6.25 -15.58 -27.78
C ALA A 413 -6.85 -15.06 -26.46
N ALA A 414 -8.16 -15.22 -26.29
CA ALA A 414 -8.84 -14.85 -25.04
C ALA A 414 -8.28 -15.65 -23.87
N PHE A 415 -8.23 -16.98 -24.02
CA PHE A 415 -7.61 -17.91 -23.07
C PHE A 415 -6.46 -18.64 -23.77
N LYS A 416 -5.23 -18.47 -23.26
CA LYS A 416 -4.00 -19.10 -23.75
C LYS A 416 -3.32 -19.89 -22.65
N THR A 417 -3.24 -21.19 -22.87
CA THR A 417 -2.40 -22.15 -22.14
C THR A 417 -1.99 -23.25 -23.12
N ASP A 418 -0.85 -23.89 -22.84
CA ASP A 418 -0.44 -25.14 -23.52
C ASP A 418 -0.80 -26.40 -22.70
N PHE A 419 -1.46 -26.21 -21.55
CA PHE A 419 -1.93 -27.26 -20.63
C PHE A 419 -3.46 -27.43 -20.68
N VAL A 420 -4.09 -27.81 -19.57
CA VAL A 420 -5.54 -27.99 -19.51
C VAL A 420 -6.23 -26.63 -19.55
N PHE A 421 -7.20 -26.49 -20.45
CA PHE A 421 -8.21 -25.45 -20.39
C PHE A 421 -9.56 -26.12 -20.21
N SER A 422 -10.20 -25.91 -19.07
CA SER A 422 -11.48 -26.53 -18.74
C SER A 422 -12.57 -25.54 -18.36
N ILE A 423 -13.79 -25.89 -18.77
CA ILE A 423 -15.01 -25.18 -18.41
C ILE A 423 -15.97 -26.18 -17.77
N SER A 424 -16.30 -25.91 -16.51
CA SER A 424 -17.22 -26.72 -15.71
C SER A 424 -18.40 -25.94 -15.12
N GLY A 425 -18.36 -24.60 -15.20
CA GLY A 425 -19.47 -23.74 -14.79
C GLY A 425 -19.29 -22.29 -15.23
N GLY A 426 -20.30 -21.46 -14.94
CA GLY A 426 -20.29 -20.02 -15.21
C GLY A 426 -20.95 -19.60 -16.53
N THR A 427 -20.87 -18.29 -16.81
CA THR A 427 -21.28 -17.65 -18.07
C THR A 427 -20.06 -16.97 -18.68
N ILE A 428 -19.59 -17.47 -19.82
CA ILE A 428 -18.27 -17.16 -20.37
C ILE A 428 -18.40 -16.67 -21.80
N MET A 429 -17.71 -15.58 -22.12
CA MET A 429 -17.45 -15.13 -23.49
C MET A 429 -15.97 -14.77 -23.65
N GLY A 430 -15.28 -15.51 -24.51
CA GLY A 430 -13.90 -15.22 -24.93
C GLY A 430 -13.87 -14.74 -26.38
N ILE A 431 -13.24 -13.61 -26.65
CA ILE A 431 -13.09 -13.00 -27.98
C ILE A 431 -11.59 -12.81 -28.26
N GLY A 432 -11.13 -13.19 -29.44
CA GLY A 432 -9.74 -12.93 -29.86
C GLY A 432 -9.53 -13.06 -31.36
N GLY A 433 -8.37 -12.61 -31.84
CA GLY A 433 -7.91 -12.93 -33.20
C GLY A 433 -7.53 -14.40 -33.39
N LYS A 434 -7.16 -15.06 -32.28
CA LYS A 434 -6.94 -16.51 -32.21
C LYS A 434 -8.02 -17.15 -31.36
N GLY A 435 -8.38 -18.37 -31.73
CA GLY A 435 -9.47 -19.10 -31.08
C GLY A 435 -8.97 -19.74 -29.79
N SER A 436 -9.82 -19.75 -28.78
CA SER A 436 -9.63 -20.53 -27.56
C SER A 436 -10.56 -21.74 -27.62
N LYS A 437 -10.03 -22.93 -27.33
CA LYS A 437 -10.80 -24.17 -27.32
C LYS A 437 -10.50 -24.94 -26.03
N PRO A 438 -11.51 -25.22 -25.19
CA PRO A 438 -11.33 -26.07 -24.03
C PRO A 438 -10.78 -27.45 -24.43
N THR A 439 -9.80 -27.95 -23.67
CA THR A 439 -9.22 -29.30 -23.85
C THR A 439 -9.93 -30.35 -23.01
N ALA A 440 -10.63 -29.92 -21.96
CA ALA A 440 -11.60 -30.71 -21.20
C ALA A 440 -12.83 -29.84 -20.90
N ASN A 441 -14.02 -30.42 -20.77
CA ASN A 441 -15.22 -29.67 -20.39
C ASN A 441 -16.27 -30.61 -19.82
N THR A 442 -17.09 -30.07 -18.93
CA THR A 442 -18.35 -30.70 -18.49
C THR A 442 -19.56 -29.83 -18.81
N GLN A 443 -19.34 -28.53 -19.07
CA GLN A 443 -20.35 -27.60 -19.59
C GLN A 443 -20.25 -27.49 -21.12
N THR A 444 -21.38 -27.40 -21.81
CA THR A 444 -21.43 -27.20 -23.26
C THR A 444 -20.86 -25.82 -23.63
N TYR A 445 -19.94 -25.80 -24.60
CA TYR A 445 -19.41 -24.59 -25.19
C TYR A 445 -19.62 -24.56 -26.70
N ASN A 446 -19.65 -23.36 -27.28
CA ASN A 446 -19.75 -23.12 -28.72
C ASN A 446 -18.64 -22.18 -29.18
N THR A 447 -18.14 -22.39 -30.40
CA THR A 447 -17.15 -21.51 -31.03
C THR A 447 -17.65 -20.97 -32.36
N TYR A 448 -17.40 -19.69 -32.59
CA TYR A 448 -17.73 -18.97 -33.82
C TYR A 448 -16.45 -18.35 -34.40
N SER A 449 -16.42 -18.14 -35.71
CA SER A 449 -15.30 -17.50 -36.42
C SER A 449 -15.83 -16.51 -37.44
N GLY A 450 -15.05 -15.47 -37.75
CA GLY A 450 -15.46 -14.41 -38.67
C GLY A 450 -16.53 -13.48 -38.08
N VAL A 451 -16.63 -13.40 -36.75
CA VAL A 451 -17.62 -12.57 -36.07
C VAL A 451 -17.17 -11.11 -36.12
N ASN A 452 -18.02 -10.21 -36.62
CA ASN A 452 -17.76 -8.77 -36.57
C ASN A 452 -18.14 -8.22 -35.18
N VAL A 453 -17.14 -7.91 -34.38
CA VAL A 453 -17.26 -7.35 -33.04
C VAL A 453 -17.01 -5.85 -33.07
N LYS A 454 -18.03 -5.06 -32.70
CA LYS A 454 -17.94 -3.59 -32.63
C LYS A 454 -18.01 -3.10 -31.20
N ALA A 455 -17.30 -2.01 -30.92
CA ALA A 455 -17.36 -1.30 -29.65
C ALA A 455 -18.80 -0.96 -29.25
N SER A 456 -19.08 -1.06 -27.95
CA SER A 456 -20.37 -0.71 -27.31
C SER A 456 -21.58 -1.55 -27.73
N GLN A 457 -21.44 -2.53 -28.63
CA GLN A 457 -22.57 -3.39 -29.00
C GLN A 457 -22.85 -4.43 -27.91
N ALA A 458 -24.11 -4.83 -27.75
CA ALA A 458 -24.45 -6.05 -27.03
C ALA A 458 -24.19 -7.26 -27.96
N LEU A 459 -23.16 -8.05 -27.65
CA LEU A 459 -22.83 -9.25 -28.41
C LEU A 459 -23.51 -10.45 -27.77
N THR A 460 -24.35 -11.15 -28.53
CA THR A 460 -25.12 -12.31 -28.02
C THR A 460 -24.91 -13.53 -28.89
N TYR A 461 -24.48 -14.64 -28.29
CA TYR A 461 -24.30 -15.94 -28.94
C TYR A 461 -24.67 -17.07 -27.99
N ASN A 462 -25.49 -18.01 -28.45
CA ASN A 462 -25.95 -19.16 -27.67
C ASN A 462 -26.48 -18.77 -26.26
N GLY A 463 -27.28 -17.70 -26.19
CA GLY A 463 -27.85 -17.19 -24.94
C GLY A 463 -26.88 -16.41 -24.04
N VAL A 464 -25.58 -16.42 -24.32
CA VAL A 464 -24.58 -15.63 -23.59
C VAL A 464 -24.51 -14.23 -24.18
N SER A 465 -24.64 -13.20 -23.34
CA SER A 465 -24.66 -11.80 -23.76
C SER A 465 -23.72 -10.93 -22.92
N PHE A 466 -22.91 -10.12 -23.59
CA PHE A 466 -22.03 -9.11 -22.98
C PHE A 466 -22.01 -7.83 -23.79
N THR A 467 -21.89 -6.69 -23.10
CA THR A 467 -21.63 -5.39 -23.75
C THR A 467 -20.14 -5.28 -24.05
N ILE A 468 -19.80 -5.07 -25.31
CA ILE A 468 -18.41 -4.89 -25.75
C ILE A 468 -17.90 -3.53 -25.26
N PRO A 469 -16.74 -3.43 -24.61
CA PRO A 469 -16.19 -2.14 -24.18
C PRO A 469 -15.91 -1.19 -25.35
N SER A 470 -16.01 0.11 -25.08
CA SER A 470 -15.83 1.16 -26.09
C SER A 470 -14.45 1.13 -26.76
N ILE A 471 -13.45 0.56 -26.08
CA ILE A 471 -12.06 0.46 -26.53
C ILE A 471 -11.78 -0.79 -27.39
N TYR A 472 -12.76 -1.65 -27.65
CA TYR A 472 -12.54 -2.95 -28.29
C TYR A 472 -13.32 -3.11 -29.60
N ASN A 473 -12.62 -3.51 -30.66
CA ASN A 473 -13.19 -3.87 -31.96
C ASN A 473 -12.41 -5.04 -32.57
N ASN A 474 -13.10 -5.90 -33.32
CA ASN A 474 -12.48 -6.97 -34.11
C ASN A 474 -13.38 -7.36 -35.29
N SER A 475 -12.92 -7.13 -36.52
CA SER A 475 -13.72 -7.35 -37.74
C SER A 475 -13.90 -8.83 -38.12
N SER A 476 -13.09 -9.73 -37.58
CA SER A 476 -13.11 -11.16 -37.89
C SER A 476 -12.72 -11.98 -36.66
N ALA A 477 -13.49 -11.80 -35.59
CA ALA A 477 -13.21 -12.40 -34.30
C ALA A 477 -13.48 -13.90 -34.29
N LYS A 478 -12.70 -14.60 -33.47
CA LYS A 478 -13.00 -15.94 -32.98
C LYS A 478 -13.62 -15.80 -31.61
N VAL A 479 -14.83 -16.32 -31.45
CA VAL A 479 -15.63 -16.18 -30.23
C VAL A 479 -15.89 -17.55 -29.63
N LEU A 480 -15.55 -17.72 -28.37
CA LEU A 480 -15.91 -18.85 -27.52
C LEU A 480 -17.03 -18.39 -26.59
N VAL A 481 -18.13 -19.14 -26.51
CA VAL A 481 -19.15 -18.94 -25.49
C VAL A 481 -19.45 -20.22 -24.75
N SER A 482 -19.73 -20.11 -23.46
CA SER A 482 -20.22 -21.20 -22.62
C SER A 482 -21.21 -20.62 -21.64
N GLY A 483 -22.41 -21.17 -21.57
CA GLY A 483 -23.47 -20.73 -20.66
C GLY A 483 -23.91 -21.88 -19.78
N GLY A 484 -24.16 -21.61 -18.50
CA GLY A 484 -24.87 -22.55 -17.63
C GLY A 484 -26.24 -22.88 -18.20
N LYS A 485 -26.64 -24.15 -18.13
CA LYS A 485 -28.07 -24.49 -18.16
C LYS A 485 -28.72 -24.01 -16.88
#